data_AF-A0A831Z0R8-F1
#
_entry.id   AF-A0A831Z0R8-F1
#
_cell.length_a   1.000
_cell.length_b   1.000
_cell.length_c   1.000
_cell.angle_alpha   90.00
_cell.angle_beta   90.00
_cell.angle_gamma   90.00
#
_symmetry.space_group_name_H-M   'P 1'
#
loop_
_entity.id
_entity.type
_entity.pdbx_description
1 polymer ?
#
loop_
_entity_poly.entity_id
_entity_poly.type
_entity_poly.pdbx_seq_one_letter_code
_entity_poly.pdbx_strand_id
1 'polypeptide(L)' 'MADSTGAFLIPFLPEGQYTLQAFVDRNKNGRWDGGRSVPFRWAEPITVNPDPLRVRKRWTTQGATIRFY' A
#
# COMPACT_ATOMS: atom_id res chain seq x y z
N MET A 1 10.94 -0.91 -3.97
CA MET A 1 11.04 0.52 -4.36
C MET A 1 10.21 0.72 -5.60
N ALA A 2 9.54 1.87 -5.74
CA ALA A 2 8.80 2.18 -6.96
C ALA A 2 9.76 2.48 -8.11
N ASP A 3 9.32 2.26 -9.35
CA ASP A 3 10.04 2.77 -10.52
C ASP A 3 9.81 4.29 -10.73
N SER A 4 10.36 4.84 -11.81
CA SER A 4 10.23 6.27 -12.15
C SER A 4 8.80 6.71 -12.47
N THR A 5 7.88 5.78 -12.69
CA THR A 5 6.45 6.05 -12.91
C THR A 5 5.63 5.95 -11.63
N GLY A 6 6.25 5.55 -10.51
CA GLY A 6 5.57 5.29 -9.25
C GLY A 6 4.95 3.89 -9.17
N ALA A 7 5.23 3.00 -10.13
CA ALA A 7 4.73 1.63 -10.11
C ALA A 7 5.57 0.74 -9.20
N PHE A 8 4.89 -0.19 -8.51
CA PHE A 8 5.52 -1.18 -7.65
C PHE A 8 5.36 -2.57 -8.26
N LEU A 9 6.46 -3.33 -8.32
CA LEU A 9 6.44 -4.75 -8.63
C LEU A 9 6.55 -5.55 -7.33
N ILE A 10 5.58 -6.43 -7.09
CA ILE A 10 5.61 -7.37 -5.96
C ILE A 10 5.73 -8.79 -6.52
N PRO A 11 6.95 -9.32 -6.66
CA PRO A 11 7.15 -10.64 -7.26
C PRO A 11 6.83 -11.77 -6.27
N PHE A 12 6.63 -12.96 -6.81
CA PHE A 12 6.47 -14.21 -6.03
C PHE A 12 5.29 -14.25 -5.05
N LEU A 13 4.21 -13.49 -5.33
CA LEU A 13 2.96 -13.65 -4.60
C LEU A 13 2.30 -15.00 -4.92
N PRO A 14 1.90 -15.79 -3.91
CA PRO A 14 0.98 -16.91 -4.10
C PRO A 14 -0.34 -16.49 -4.76
N GLU A 15 -1.07 -17.47 -5.28
CA GLU A 15 -2.45 -17.20 -5.73
C GLU A 15 -3.37 -16.96 -4.54
N GLY A 16 -4.30 -16.02 -4.67
CA GLY A 16 -5.17 -15.64 -3.57
C GLY A 16 -5.92 -14.34 -3.80
N GLN A 17 -6.70 -13.95 -2.80
CA GLN A 17 -7.29 -12.62 -2.70
C GLN A 17 -6.45 -11.76 -1.77
N TYR A 18 -6.10 -10.57 -2.24
CA TYR A 18 -5.23 -9.64 -1.52
C TYR A 18 -5.92 -8.30 -1.36
N THR A 19 -5.76 -7.71 -0.19
CA THR A 19 -6.13 -6.32 0.04
C THR A 19 -4.89 -5.44 -0.18
N LEU A 20 -5.04 -4.38 -0.97
CA LEU A 20 -3.98 -3.41 -1.17
C LEU A 20 -4.14 -2.27 -0.16
N GLN A 21 -3.08 -1.97 0.58
CA GLN A 21 -3.02 -0.87 1.54
C GLN A 21 -1.73 -0.08 1.32
N ALA A 22 -1.82 1.24 1.47
CA ALA A 22 -0.66 2.13 1.37
C ALA A 22 -0.78 3.28 2.38
N PHE A 23 0.36 3.75 2.85
CA PHE A 23 0.44 4.90 3.74
C PHE A 23 1.47 5.92 3.25
N VAL A 24 1.29 7.19 3.63
CA VAL A 24 2.26 8.26 3.37
C VAL A 24 3.21 8.34 4.56
N ASP A 25 4.42 7.82 4.36
CA ASP A 25 5.51 7.94 5.34
C ASP A 25 6.05 9.37 5.38
N ARG A 26 5.46 10.20 6.23
CA ARG A 26 5.81 11.62 6.36
C ARG A 26 7.14 11.80 7.06
N ASN A 27 7.52 10.85 7.91
CA ASN A 27 8.70 10.95 8.75
C ASN A 27 9.90 10.11 8.25
N LYS A 28 9.72 9.38 7.13
CA LYS A 28 10.74 8.62 6.39
C LYS A 28 11.35 7.47 7.19
N ASN A 29 10.55 6.80 8.03
CA ASN A 29 11.04 5.68 8.86
C ASN A 29 10.66 4.29 8.32
N GLY A 30 9.95 4.21 7.18
CA GLY A 30 9.56 2.97 6.52
C GLY A 30 8.42 2.19 7.20
N ARG A 31 7.74 2.75 8.21
CA ARG A 31 6.59 2.15 8.89
C ARG A 31 5.46 3.15 9.01
N TRP A 32 4.23 2.66 9.11
CA TRP A 32 3.10 3.54 9.37
C TRP A 32 3.10 4.00 10.83
N ASP A 33 3.00 5.31 11.05
CA ASP A 33 2.82 5.90 12.37
C ASP A 33 1.36 6.27 12.66
N GLY A 34 0.74 5.61 13.65
CA GLY A 34 -0.64 5.86 14.06
C GLY A 34 -0.91 7.18 14.81
N GLY A 35 0.07 8.09 14.87
CA GLY A 35 -0.05 9.34 15.64
C GLY A 35 0.11 9.13 17.15
N ARG A 36 -0.05 10.21 17.93
CA ARG A 36 0.03 10.22 19.40
C ARG A 36 -0.84 11.34 19.95
N SER A 37 -1.43 11.15 21.13
CA SER A 37 -2.22 12.20 21.79
C SER A 37 -1.36 13.22 22.54
N VAL A 38 -0.21 12.79 23.09
CA VAL A 38 0.71 13.64 23.88
C VAL A 38 2.18 13.30 23.56
N PRO A 39 3.00 14.26 23.07
CA PRO A 39 2.55 15.47 22.39
C PRO A 39 1.66 15.10 21.19
N PHE A 40 0.68 15.95 20.87
CA PHE A 40 -0.26 15.66 19.80
C PHE A 40 0.45 15.54 18.45
N ARG A 41 0.20 14.44 17.75
CA ARG A 41 0.69 14.16 16.40
C ARG A 41 -0.36 13.38 15.63
N TRP A 42 -0.74 13.88 14.46
CA TRP A 42 -1.63 13.17 13.54
C TRP A 42 -1.06 11.81 13.14
N ALA A 43 -1.96 10.85 12.89
CA ALA A 43 -1.60 9.63 12.20
C ALA A 43 -1.14 9.93 10.77
N GLU A 44 -0.27 9.08 10.25
CA GLU A 44 0.09 9.12 8.84
C GLU A 44 -1.10 8.72 7.97
N PRO A 45 -1.36 9.45 6.87
CA PRO A 45 -2.44 9.11 5.96
C PRO A 45 -2.29 7.67 5.47
N ILE A 46 -3.39 6.92 5.54
CA ILE A 46 -3.46 5.52 5.12
C ILE A 46 -4.71 5.32 4.29
N THR A 47 -4.60 4.50 3.26
CA THR A 47 -5.71 4.16 2.37
C THR A 47 -5.70 2.65 2.13
N VAL A 48 -6.88 2.09 1.91
CA VAL A 48 -7.10 0.67 1.63
C VAL A 48 -7.97 0.62 0.38
N ASN A 49 -7.57 -0.21 -0.60
CA ASN A 49 -8.40 -0.42 -1.77
C ASN A 49 -9.68 -1.16 -1.35
N PRO A 50 -10.88 -0.65 -1.69
CA PRO A 50 -12.13 -1.28 -1.25
C PRO A 50 -12.32 -2.66 -1.88
N ASP A 51 -11.85 -2.86 -3.11
CA ASP A 51 -12.00 -4.11 -3.84
C ASP A 51 -10.76 -5.01 -3.67
N PRO A 52 -10.92 -6.27 -3.21
CA PRO A 52 -9.82 -7.22 -3.16
C PRO A 52 -9.27 -7.54 -4.55
N LEU A 53 -7.95 -7.60 -4.65
CA LEU A 53 -7.23 -8.00 -5.86
C LEU A 53 -7.13 -9.53 -5.91
N ARG A 54 -7.63 -10.12 -6.99
CA ARG A 54 -7.48 -11.55 -7.25
C ARG A 54 -6.19 -11.82 -8.02
N VAL A 55 -5.21 -12.43 -7.36
CA VAL A 55 -3.97 -12.91 -7.97
C VAL A 55 -4.14 -14.38 -8.37
N ARG A 56 -3.84 -14.70 -9.62
CA ARG A 56 -3.95 -16.05 -10.17
C ARG A 56 -2.56 -16.67 -10.35
N LYS A 57 -2.42 -17.96 -10.07
CA LYS A 57 -1.17 -18.68 -10.28
C LYS A 57 -0.73 -18.59 -11.75
N ARG A 58 0.56 -18.30 -11.96
CA ARG A 58 1.20 -18.15 -13.28
C ARG A 58 0.71 -16.96 -14.13
N TRP A 59 0.01 -15.98 -13.53
CA TRP A 59 -0.38 -14.74 -14.20
C TRP A 59 0.16 -13.51 -13.46
N THR A 60 0.62 -12.53 -14.23
CA THR A 60 0.92 -11.20 -13.69
C THR A 60 -0.38 -10.40 -13.58
N THR A 61 -0.69 -9.89 -12.39
CA THR A 61 -1.81 -8.96 -12.19
C THR A 61 -1.28 -7.54 -12.32
N GLN A 62 -1.88 -6.73 -13.20
CA GLN A 62 -1.47 -5.35 -13.48
C GLN A 62 -2.69 -4.42 -13.40
N GLY A 63 -2.44 -3.10 -13.36
CA GLY A 63 -3.49 -2.08 -13.36
C GLY A 63 -4.16 -1.82 -12.00
N ALA A 64 -3.73 -2.53 -10.95
CA ALA A 64 -4.14 -2.22 -9.59
C ALA A 64 -3.68 -0.80 -9.21
N THR A 65 -4.64 0.06 -8.88
CA THR A 65 -4.38 1.45 -8.50
C THR A 65 -4.91 1.67 -7.09
N ILE A 66 -4.13 2.32 -6.24
CA ILE A 66 -4.58 2.80 -4.93
C ILE A 66 -4.52 4.33 -4.90
N ARG A 67 -5.55 4.97 -4.35
CA ARG A 67 -5.65 6.43 -4.27
C ARG A 67 -5.76 6.86 -2.82
N PHE A 68 -5.03 7.91 -2.48
CA PHE A 68 -5.22 8.64 -1.23
C PHE A 68 -6.36 9.65 -1.44
N TYR A 69 -7.29 9.70 -0.50
CA TYR A 69 -8.39 10.66 -0.44
C TYR A 69 -8.09 11.73 0.61
#